data_AF-A0A8T4MQP1-F1
#
_entry.id   AF-A0A8T4MQP1-F1
#
_cell.length_a   1.000
_cell.length_b   1.000
_cell.length_c   1.000
_cell.angle_alpha   90.00
_cell.angle_beta   90.00
_cell.angle_gamma   90.00
#
_symmetry.space_group_name_H-M   'P 1'
#
loop_
_entity.id
_entity.type
_entity.pdbx_description
1 polymer ?
#
loop_
_entity_poly.entity_id
_entity_poly.type
_entity_poly.pdbx_seq_one_letter_code
_entity_poly.pdbx_strand_id
1 'polypeptide(L)'
;MKIVAESINELKKEIRKLNVDVEINDIIKIDLPFVDSQPTFTVVNIPSYGNNSINLIFVANDKIVINSHLNSFSTEKKFEKIVKKNEGESTITIFMLLKSILKNYSQEFLRIRDVMNNLEIDPILDSIEETARELRKLTDRMEGLLQLIIELKEEDIHCFNVSLIDFDYELFSTETRYWLERCRSHIYRIASLRTKSEMKSNRELNDTFFNNCKHCGECSWDNRSYFWYPSIIKCLF
;
A
#
# COMPACT_ATOMS: atom_id res chain seq x y z
N MET A 1 3.24 -27.30 13.70
CA MET A 1 4.64 -27.32 13.17
C MET A 1 4.78 -26.30 12.06
N LYS A 2 5.60 -25.27 12.28
CA LYS A 2 5.82 -24.16 11.35
C LYS A 2 7.03 -24.40 10.43
N ILE A 3 6.83 -24.16 9.13
CA ILE A 3 7.86 -24.23 8.09
C ILE A 3 7.90 -22.88 7.36
N VAL A 4 9.09 -22.31 7.23
CA VAL A 4 9.31 -21.09 6.42
C VAL A 4 10.00 -21.52 5.14
N ALA A 5 9.35 -21.28 4.00
CA ALA A 5 9.88 -21.54 2.67
C ALA A 5 10.46 -20.25 2.10
N GLU A 6 11.75 -20.25 1.77
CA GLU A 6 12.46 -19.07 1.27
C GLU A 6 12.21 -18.86 -0.24
N SER A 7 11.82 -19.93 -0.95
CA SER A 7 11.48 -19.88 -2.37
C SER A 7 10.10 -20.47 -2.69
N ILE A 8 9.51 -20.03 -3.80
CA ILE A 8 8.26 -20.58 -4.32
C ILE A 8 8.38 -22.10 -4.60
N ASN A 9 9.56 -22.57 -4.99
CA ASN A 9 9.80 -23.99 -5.24
C ASN A 9 9.78 -24.81 -3.95
N GLU A 10 10.29 -24.27 -2.84
CA GLU A 10 10.17 -24.89 -1.52
C GLU A 10 8.72 -24.89 -1.04
N LEU A 11 8.03 -23.77 -1.19
CA LEU A 11 6.61 -23.65 -0.85
C LEU A 11 5.77 -24.74 -1.53
N LYS A 12 5.95 -24.93 -2.84
CA LYS A 12 5.28 -26.00 -3.61
C LYS A 12 5.63 -27.39 -3.09
N LYS A 13 6.89 -27.64 -2.75
CA LYS A 13 7.32 -28.95 -2.20
C LYS A 13 6.66 -29.23 -0.84
N GLU A 14 6.62 -28.23 0.04
CA GLU A 14 6.02 -28.40 1.37
C GLU A 14 4.50 -28.56 1.29
N ILE A 15 3.81 -27.79 0.44
CA ILE A 15 2.35 -27.93 0.25
C ILE A 15 2.00 -29.31 -0.31
N ARG A 16 2.77 -29.84 -1.27
CA ARG A 16 2.57 -31.21 -1.79
C ARG A 16 2.69 -32.28 -0.71
N LYS A 17 3.54 -32.08 0.31
CA LYS A 17 3.64 -33.01 1.47
C LYS A 17 2.42 -32.97 2.39
N LEU A 18 1.56 -31.96 2.25
CA LEU A 18 0.31 -31.84 3.01
C LEU A 18 -0.86 -32.59 2.34
N ASN A 19 -0.62 -33.25 1.20
CA ASN A 19 -1.65 -33.90 0.38
C ASN A 19 -2.77 -32.95 -0.05
N VAL A 20 -2.44 -31.67 -0.29
CA VAL A 20 -3.39 -30.70 -0.83
C VAL A 20 -3.08 -30.44 -2.30
N ASP A 21 -4.10 -30.55 -3.14
CA ASP A 21 -4.03 -30.26 -4.57
C ASP A 21 -4.41 -28.79 -4.81
N VAL A 22 -3.41 -27.92 -4.89
CA VAL A 22 -3.58 -26.48 -5.12
C VAL A 22 -2.60 -26.00 -6.18
N GLU A 23 -3.11 -25.33 -7.21
CA GLU A 23 -2.27 -24.70 -8.24
C GLU A 23 -1.69 -23.37 -7.73
N ILE A 24 -0.57 -23.47 -7.01
CA ILE A 24 0.13 -22.33 -6.39
C ILE A 24 0.52 -21.25 -7.41
N ASN A 25 0.76 -21.60 -8.68
CA ASN A 25 1.09 -20.61 -9.70
C ASN A 25 -0.08 -19.65 -9.97
N ASP A 26 -1.32 -20.11 -9.85
CA ASP A 26 -2.49 -19.26 -10.09
C ASP A 26 -2.75 -18.35 -8.89
N ILE A 27 -2.57 -18.87 -7.68
CA ILE A 27 -2.61 -18.06 -6.45
C ILE A 27 -1.58 -16.93 -6.48
N ILE A 28 -0.36 -17.22 -6.90
CA ILE A 28 0.74 -16.24 -6.97
C ILE A 28 0.45 -15.10 -7.97
N LYS A 29 -0.36 -15.36 -9.01
CA LYS A 29 -0.75 -14.30 -9.97
C LYS A 29 -1.78 -13.33 -9.38
N ILE A 30 -2.45 -13.71 -8.30
CA ILE A 30 -3.45 -12.88 -7.64
C ILE A 30 -2.71 -11.83 -6.81
N ASP A 31 -2.61 -10.63 -7.37
CA ASP A 31 -2.03 -9.47 -6.71
C ASP A 31 -3.06 -8.74 -5.82
N LEU A 32 -3.88 -9.49 -5.08
CA LEU A 32 -4.88 -8.98 -4.16
C LEU A 32 -4.82 -9.78 -2.85
N PRO A 33 -5.04 -9.12 -1.69
CA PRO A 33 -5.16 -9.84 -0.44
C PRO A 33 -6.44 -10.67 -0.44
N PHE A 34 -6.37 -11.90 0.06
CA PHE A 34 -7.54 -12.77 0.21
C PHE A 34 -7.29 -13.84 1.29
N VAL A 35 -8.39 -14.35 1.85
CA VAL A 35 -8.43 -15.65 2.52
C VAL A 35 -9.27 -16.61 1.68
N ASP A 36 -8.79 -17.83 1.52
CA ASP A 36 -9.58 -18.95 1.01
C ASP A 36 -9.52 -20.08 2.05
N SER A 37 -10.65 -20.36 2.68
CA SER A 37 -10.78 -21.42 3.69
C SER A 37 -11.57 -22.58 3.11
N GLN A 38 -10.91 -23.74 3.07
CA GLN A 38 -11.46 -25.02 2.66
C GLN A 38 -11.51 -25.95 3.86
N PRO A 39 -12.32 -27.02 3.85
CA PRO A 39 -12.43 -27.94 4.98
C PRO A 39 -11.11 -28.59 5.42
N THR A 40 -10.13 -28.69 4.51
CA THR A 40 -8.84 -29.36 4.74
C THR A 40 -7.65 -28.42 4.83
N PHE A 41 -7.81 -27.16 4.41
CA PHE A 41 -6.73 -26.17 4.42
C PHE A 41 -7.26 -24.74 4.33
N THR A 42 -6.45 -23.79 4.79
CA THR A 42 -6.68 -22.35 4.63
C THR A 42 -5.47 -21.72 3.95
N VAL A 43 -5.72 -20.86 2.98
CA VAL A 43 -4.71 -20.03 2.32
C VAL A 43 -4.97 -18.58 2.64
N VAL A 44 -3.93 -17.87 3.04
CA VAL A 44 -3.96 -16.41 3.22
C VAL A 44 -2.88 -15.81 2.32
N ASN A 45 -3.31 -14.96 1.39
CA ASN A 45 -2.41 -14.21 0.52
C ASN A 45 -2.43 -12.75 0.91
N ILE A 46 -1.23 -12.17 1.07
CA ILE A 46 -1.07 -10.75 1.39
C ILE A 46 0.11 -10.21 0.56
N PRO A 47 -0.16 -9.47 -0.52
CA PRO A 47 0.89 -8.83 -1.31
C PRO A 47 1.78 -7.96 -0.42
N SER A 48 3.09 -7.92 -0.67
CA SER A 48 3.97 -6.94 -0.02
C SER A 48 3.94 -5.61 -0.79
N TYR A 49 4.30 -4.52 -0.13
CA TYR A 49 4.57 -3.24 -0.79
C TYR A 49 6.07 -3.11 -1.08
N GLY A 50 6.42 -2.43 -2.18
CA GLY A 50 7.79 -2.16 -2.61
C GLY A 50 8.47 -3.32 -3.33
N ASN A 51 8.56 -4.49 -2.70
CA ASN A 51 9.07 -5.70 -3.33
C ASN A 51 7.91 -6.49 -3.93
N ASN A 52 8.05 -7.01 -5.17
CA ASN A 52 7.12 -7.97 -5.79
C ASN A 52 7.11 -9.34 -5.07
N SER A 53 7.38 -9.35 -3.77
CA SER A 53 7.29 -10.50 -2.90
C SER A 53 5.85 -10.71 -2.48
N ILE A 54 5.43 -11.97 -2.52
CA ILE A 54 4.13 -12.41 -2.05
C ILE A 54 4.31 -12.94 -0.65
N ASN A 55 3.41 -12.58 0.27
CA ASN A 55 3.32 -13.25 1.56
C ASN A 55 2.18 -14.25 1.48
N LEU A 56 2.53 -15.53 1.43
CA LEU A 56 1.56 -16.62 1.42
C LEU A 56 1.67 -17.41 2.71
N ILE A 57 0.54 -17.62 3.39
CA ILE A 57 0.41 -18.59 4.47
C ILE A 57 -0.50 -19.70 3.98
N PHE A 58 -0.05 -20.93 4.21
CA PHE A 58 -0.83 -22.14 4.01
C PHE A 58 -0.95 -22.85 5.35
N VAL A 59 -2.17 -23.15 5.78
CA VAL A 59 -2.44 -23.90 7.02
C VAL A 59 -3.23 -25.15 6.66
N ALA A 60 -2.70 -26.33 6.99
CA ALA A 60 -3.40 -27.60 6.82
C ALA A 60 -2.90 -28.63 7.82
N ASN A 61 -3.80 -29.44 8.41
CA ASN A 61 -3.45 -30.55 9.31
C ASN A 61 -2.42 -30.16 10.40
N ASP A 62 -2.65 -29.05 11.12
CA ASP A 62 -1.77 -28.49 12.17
C ASP A 62 -0.35 -28.11 11.70
N LYS A 63 -0.14 -28.03 10.39
CA LYS A 63 1.10 -27.55 9.77
C LYS A 63 0.85 -26.19 9.13
N ILE A 64 1.82 -25.31 9.33
CA ILE A 64 1.80 -23.96 8.80
C ILE A 64 3.01 -23.81 7.89
N VAL A 65 2.78 -23.53 6.62
CA VAL A 65 3.82 -23.24 5.64
C VAL A 65 3.72 -21.78 5.27
N ILE A 66 4.82 -21.04 5.41
CA ILE A 66 4.85 -19.59 5.15
C ILE A 66 5.89 -19.33 4.07
N ASN A 67 5.51 -18.59 3.05
CA ASN A 67 6.45 -17.92 2.16
C ASN A 67 6.32 -16.42 2.39
N SER A 68 7.35 -15.81 2.95
CA SER A 68 7.41 -14.38 3.21
C SER A 68 8.87 -13.94 3.24
N HIS A 69 9.15 -12.79 2.65
CA HIS A 69 10.47 -12.15 2.70
C HIS A 69 10.67 -11.30 3.97
N LEU A 70 9.67 -11.23 4.85
CA LEU A 70 9.76 -10.50 6.10
C LEU A 70 10.54 -11.34 7.13
N ASN A 71 11.70 -10.85 7.55
CA ASN A 71 12.60 -11.56 8.47
C ASN A 71 11.92 -11.92 9.80
N SER A 72 12.11 -13.18 10.20
CA SER A 72 11.77 -13.86 11.46
C SER A 72 10.59 -13.31 12.29
N PHE A 73 9.49 -14.07 12.27
CA PHE A 73 8.38 -13.91 13.22
C PHE A 73 8.82 -14.40 14.60
N SER A 74 9.49 -13.55 15.39
CA SER A 74 9.72 -13.88 16.79
C SER A 74 8.40 -13.80 17.54
N THR A 75 7.95 -14.93 18.09
CA THR A 75 6.76 -14.95 18.95
C THR A 75 7.05 -14.10 20.19
N GLU A 76 6.27 -13.04 20.38
CA GLU A 76 6.37 -12.23 21.59
C GLU A 76 6.06 -13.09 22.83
N LYS A 77 6.83 -12.96 23.91
CA LYS A 77 6.67 -13.78 25.14
C LYS A 77 5.24 -13.80 25.69
N LYS A 78 4.49 -12.72 25.48
CA LYS A 78 3.09 -12.60 25.92
C LYS A 78 2.17 -13.64 25.26
N PHE A 79 2.53 -14.17 24.10
CA PHE A 79 1.73 -15.15 23.34
C PHE A 79 2.06 -16.61 23.63
N GLU A 80 3.07 -16.91 24.45
CA GLU A 80 3.50 -18.30 24.73
C GLU A 80 2.36 -19.19 25.25
N LYS A 81 1.44 -18.63 26.04
CA LYS A 81 0.27 -19.36 26.55
C LYS A 81 -0.78 -19.61 25.47
N ILE A 82 -0.92 -18.69 24.50
CA ILE A 82 -1.89 -18.79 23.42
C ILE A 82 -1.44 -19.82 22.40
N VAL A 83 -0.15 -19.86 22.05
CA VAL A 83 0.42 -20.83 21.10
C VAL A 83 0.14 -22.29 21.47
N LYS A 84 -0.03 -22.58 22.76
CA LYS A 84 -0.33 -23.94 23.27
C LYS A 84 -1.81 -24.34 23.17
N LYS A 85 -2.70 -23.41 22.82
CA LYS A 85 -4.14 -23.69 22.64
C LYS A 85 -4.39 -24.26 21.25
N ASN A 86 -5.57 -24.86 21.07
CA ASN A 86 -6.04 -25.23 19.73
C ASN A 86 -6.02 -23.99 18.83
N GLU A 87 -5.48 -24.12 17.62
CA GLU A 87 -5.33 -23.02 16.64
C GLU A 87 -4.46 -21.85 17.12
N GLY A 88 -3.79 -21.99 18.26
CA GLY A 88 -2.97 -20.93 18.84
C GLY A 88 -1.73 -20.61 18.00
N GLU A 89 -1.02 -21.63 17.52
CA GLU A 89 0.18 -21.47 16.70
C GLU A 89 -0.14 -20.75 15.37
N SER A 90 -1.23 -21.14 14.71
CA SER A 90 -1.68 -20.55 13.44
C SER A 90 -2.20 -19.14 13.63
N THR A 91 -3.02 -18.90 14.67
CA THR A 91 -3.53 -17.57 15.01
C THR A 91 -2.41 -16.58 15.25
N ILE A 92 -1.44 -16.92 16.11
CA ILE A 92 -0.31 -16.03 16.39
C ILE A 92 0.57 -15.85 15.16
N THR A 93 0.76 -16.90 14.36
CA THR A 93 1.58 -16.81 13.15
C THR A 93 0.97 -15.86 12.11
N ILE A 94 -0.32 -16.00 11.82
CA ILE A 94 -1.05 -15.11 10.91
C ILE A 94 -1.05 -13.69 11.46
N PHE A 95 -1.35 -13.51 12.74
CA PHE A 95 -1.35 -12.19 13.38
C PHE A 95 0.00 -11.49 13.33
N MET A 96 1.09 -12.20 13.60
CA MET A 96 2.44 -11.63 13.53
C MET A 96 2.84 -11.29 12.09
N LEU A 97 2.38 -12.05 11.09
CA LEU A 97 2.55 -11.67 9.69
C LEU A 97 1.82 -10.37 9.37
N LEU A 98 0.53 -10.27 9.74
CA LEU A 98 -0.27 -9.06 9.53
C LEU A 98 0.37 -7.82 10.15
N LYS A 99 0.88 -7.93 11.39
CA LYS A 99 1.64 -6.85 12.05
C LYS A 99 2.89 -6.47 11.28
N SER A 100 3.63 -7.45 10.77
CA SER A 100 4.85 -7.20 9.99
C SER A 100 4.55 -6.47 8.68
N ILE A 101 3.45 -6.85 8.00
CA ILE A 101 3.00 -6.22 6.77
C ILE A 101 2.54 -4.78 7.03
N LEU A 102 1.74 -4.54 8.07
CA LEU A 102 1.34 -3.17 8.46
C LEU A 102 2.56 -2.31 8.79
N LYS A 103 3.57 -2.87 9.46
CA LYS A 103 4.83 -2.18 9.74
C LYS A 103 5.55 -1.79 8.45
N ASN A 104 5.62 -2.70 7.47
CA ASN A 104 6.20 -2.38 6.16
C ASN A 104 5.40 -1.25 5.46
N TYR A 105 4.07 -1.36 5.42
CA TYR A 105 3.23 -0.36 4.77
C TYR A 105 3.31 1.02 5.43
N SER A 106 3.34 1.08 6.76
CA SER A 106 3.48 2.34 7.50
C SER A 106 4.86 2.98 7.29
N GLN A 107 5.93 2.19 7.20
CA GLN A 107 7.26 2.70 6.84
C GLN A 107 7.28 3.31 5.43
N GLU A 108 6.62 2.65 4.49
CA GLU A 108 6.50 3.15 3.10
C GLU A 108 5.66 4.43 3.03
N PHE A 109 4.59 4.53 3.83
CA PHE A 109 3.86 5.79 3.97
C PHE A 109 4.74 6.92 4.49
N LEU A 110 5.57 6.66 5.51
CA LEU A 110 6.49 7.67 6.04
C LEU A 110 7.50 8.11 4.98
N ARG A 111 8.06 7.17 4.20
CA ARG A 111 8.95 7.49 3.07
C ARG A 111 8.26 8.40 2.05
N ILE A 112 7.05 8.05 1.61
CA ILE A 112 6.26 8.84 0.66
C ILE A 112 5.98 10.24 1.22
N ARG A 113 5.57 10.33 2.49
CA ARG A 113 5.29 11.59 3.16
C ARG A 113 6.52 12.50 3.20
N ASP A 114 7.70 11.94 3.45
CA ASP A 114 8.93 12.72 3.50
C ASP A 114 9.28 13.28 2.10
N VAL A 115 9.04 12.51 1.02
CA VAL A 115 9.12 13.03 -0.36
C VAL A 115 8.11 14.15 -0.60
N MET A 116 6.86 14.00 -0.15
CA MET A 116 5.84 15.05 -0.27
C MET A 116 6.24 16.35 0.44
N ASN A 117 6.87 16.25 1.62
CA ASN A 117 7.36 17.43 2.35
C ASN A 117 8.45 18.16 1.56
N ASN A 118 9.31 17.45 0.83
CA ASN A 118 10.32 18.06 -0.04
C ASN A 118 9.67 18.76 -1.24
N LEU A 119 8.64 18.14 -1.84
CA LEU A 119 7.89 18.71 -2.97
C LEU A 119 7.05 19.95 -2.60
N GLU A 120 6.78 20.17 -1.31
CA GLU A 120 6.19 21.44 -0.85
C GLU A 120 7.16 22.61 -0.94
N ILE A 121 8.46 22.35 -0.82
CA ILE A 121 9.50 23.37 -0.92
C ILE A 121 9.84 23.64 -2.38
N ASP A 122 10.04 22.57 -3.15
CA ASP A 122 10.37 22.63 -4.58
C ASP A 122 9.45 21.73 -5.40
N PRO A 123 8.34 22.26 -5.94
CA PRO A 123 7.31 21.47 -6.59
C PRO A 123 7.71 21.06 -8.02
N ILE A 124 8.15 19.81 -8.18
CA ILE A 124 8.45 19.18 -9.47
C ILE A 124 7.24 18.33 -9.90
N LEU A 125 6.61 18.67 -11.03
CA LEU A 125 5.36 18.05 -11.47
C LEU A 125 5.48 16.52 -11.65
N ASP A 126 6.52 16.05 -12.34
CA ASP A 126 6.73 14.61 -12.57
C ASP A 126 6.87 13.83 -11.26
N SER A 127 7.62 14.37 -10.31
CA SER A 127 7.79 13.77 -8.98
C SER A 127 6.50 13.79 -8.15
N ILE A 128 5.66 14.83 -8.30
CA ILE A 128 4.32 14.88 -7.69
C ILE A 128 3.45 13.77 -8.27
N GLU A 129 3.46 13.55 -9.59
CA GLU A 129 2.66 12.48 -10.21
C GLU A 129 3.13 11.08 -9.84
N GLU A 130 4.45 10.85 -9.79
CA GLU A 130 5.03 9.59 -9.31
C GLU A 130 4.66 9.31 -7.86
N THR A 131 4.86 10.29 -6.98
CA THR A 131 4.52 10.17 -5.54
C THR A 131 3.02 9.95 -5.36
N ALA A 132 2.16 10.54 -6.20
CA ALA A 132 0.72 10.33 -6.16
C ALA A 132 0.33 8.91 -6.58
N ARG A 133 1.01 8.33 -7.57
CA ARG A 133 0.82 6.93 -7.98
C ARG A 133 1.25 5.96 -6.88
N GLU A 134 2.41 6.20 -6.25
CA GLU A 134 2.87 5.41 -5.10
C GLU A 134 1.87 5.47 -3.94
N LEU A 135 1.44 6.67 -3.55
CA LEU A 135 0.48 6.84 -2.45
C LEU A 135 -0.85 6.15 -2.73
N ARG A 136 -1.36 6.23 -3.97
CA ARG A 136 -2.59 5.52 -4.35
C ARG A 136 -2.42 4.01 -4.24
N LYS A 137 -1.33 3.46 -4.81
CA LYS A 137 -1.02 2.03 -4.71
C LYS A 137 -0.93 1.59 -3.24
N LEU A 138 -0.30 2.38 -2.38
CA LEU A 138 -0.20 2.07 -0.95
C LEU A 138 -1.58 2.11 -0.26
N THR A 139 -2.42 3.08 -0.63
CA THR A 139 -3.79 3.19 -0.13
C THR A 139 -4.58 1.94 -0.49
N ASP A 140 -4.55 1.51 -1.76
CA ASP A 140 -5.25 0.29 -2.21
C ASP A 140 -4.76 -0.95 -1.44
N ARG A 141 -3.46 -1.04 -1.14
CA ARG A 141 -2.90 -2.12 -0.31
C ARG A 141 -3.36 -2.08 1.15
N MET A 142 -3.42 -0.88 1.75
CA MET A 142 -3.91 -0.69 3.11
C MET A 142 -5.41 -1.02 3.22
N GLU A 143 -6.21 -0.65 2.21
CA GLU A 143 -7.62 -1.01 2.12
C GLU A 143 -7.80 -2.52 2.02
N GLY A 144 -7.04 -3.18 1.15
CA GLY A 144 -7.06 -4.64 1.04
C GLY A 144 -6.62 -5.35 2.33
N LEU A 145 -5.62 -4.82 3.03
CA LEU A 145 -5.22 -5.36 4.34
C LEU A 145 -6.34 -5.18 5.38
N LEU A 146 -7.00 -4.02 5.42
CA LEU A 146 -8.12 -3.78 6.32
C LEU A 146 -9.30 -4.70 6.03
N GLN A 147 -9.60 -4.92 4.75
CA GLN A 147 -10.64 -5.86 4.31
C GLN A 147 -10.33 -7.28 4.79
N LEU A 148 -9.09 -7.74 4.59
CA LEU A 148 -8.63 -9.04 5.09
C LEU A 148 -8.76 -9.18 6.61
N ILE A 149 -8.48 -8.10 7.36
CA ILE A 149 -8.65 -8.07 8.83
C ILE A 149 -10.12 -8.23 9.24
N ILE A 150 -11.03 -7.65 8.46
CA ILE A 150 -12.48 -7.77 8.69
C ILE A 150 -12.92 -9.21 8.39
N GLU A 151 -12.55 -9.74 7.23
CA GLU A 151 -12.84 -11.13 6.83
C GLU A 151 -12.32 -12.12 7.87
N LEU A 152 -11.08 -11.96 8.32
CA LEU A 152 -10.48 -12.80 9.38
C LEU A 152 -11.20 -12.74 10.73
N LYS A 153 -11.99 -11.69 11.00
CA LYS A 153 -12.77 -11.54 12.23
C LYS A 153 -14.21 -12.02 12.09
N GLU A 154 -14.80 -11.83 10.92
CA GLU A 154 -16.21 -12.13 10.65
C GLU A 154 -16.42 -13.57 10.19
N GLU A 155 -15.46 -14.13 9.46
CA GLU A 155 -15.52 -15.49 8.96
C GLU A 155 -15.00 -16.49 9.99
N ASP A 156 -15.71 -17.62 10.13
CA ASP A 156 -15.27 -18.76 10.92
C ASP A 156 -14.23 -19.55 10.10
N ILE A 157 -13.01 -19.01 10.06
CA ILE A 157 -11.90 -19.57 9.28
C ILE A 157 -11.30 -20.73 10.06
N HIS A 158 -11.35 -21.91 9.44
CA HIS A 158 -10.71 -23.08 10.01
C HIS A 158 -9.22 -22.79 10.22
N CYS A 159 -8.75 -22.92 11.46
CA CYS A 159 -7.38 -22.66 11.90
C CYS A 159 -7.03 -21.20 12.26
N PHE A 160 -7.97 -20.25 12.30
CA PHE A 160 -7.70 -18.90 12.79
C PHE A 160 -8.78 -18.46 13.79
N ASN A 161 -8.37 -18.17 15.03
CA ASN A 161 -9.30 -17.86 16.10
C ASN A 161 -8.99 -16.51 16.75
N VAL A 162 -9.67 -15.46 16.27
CA VAL A 162 -9.49 -14.08 16.77
C VAL A 162 -9.74 -13.97 18.27
N SER A 163 -10.66 -14.76 18.84
CA SER A 163 -10.98 -14.69 20.28
C SER A 163 -9.77 -14.98 21.18
N LEU A 164 -8.75 -15.68 20.67
CA LEU A 164 -7.51 -15.94 21.40
C LEU A 164 -6.63 -14.70 21.58
N ILE A 165 -6.83 -13.67 20.76
CA ILE A 165 -6.05 -12.42 20.71
C ILE A 165 -6.93 -11.17 20.55
N ASP A 166 -8.20 -11.23 20.96
CA ASP A 166 -9.22 -10.22 20.61
C ASP A 166 -8.75 -8.78 20.90
N PHE A 167 -8.22 -8.52 22.10
CA PHE A 167 -7.70 -7.20 22.46
C PHE A 167 -6.54 -6.72 21.56
N ASP A 168 -5.54 -7.58 21.32
CA ASP A 168 -4.41 -7.25 20.46
C ASP A 168 -4.87 -7.07 19.00
N TYR A 169 -5.88 -7.82 18.58
CA TYR A 169 -6.48 -7.75 17.25
C TYR A 169 -7.27 -6.46 17.04
N GLU A 170 -8.04 -6.02 18.03
CA GLU A 170 -8.75 -4.74 18.00
C GLU A 170 -7.80 -3.55 17.96
N LEU A 171 -6.72 -3.59 18.75
CA LEU A 171 -5.67 -2.58 18.69
C LEU A 171 -5.03 -2.52 17.30
N PHE A 172 -4.70 -3.69 16.73
CA PHE A 172 -4.14 -3.80 15.39
C PHE A 172 -5.09 -3.31 14.29
N SER A 173 -6.39 -3.64 14.37
CA SER A 173 -7.41 -3.15 13.45
C SER A 173 -7.54 -1.63 13.52
N THR A 174 -7.51 -1.06 14.73
CA THR A 174 -7.54 0.39 14.96
C THR A 174 -6.31 1.08 14.37
N GLU A 175 -5.13 0.51 14.58
CA GLU A 175 -3.88 1.02 14.00
C GLU A 175 -3.91 0.98 12.46
N THR A 176 -4.43 -0.10 11.87
CA THR A 176 -4.59 -0.23 10.42
C THR A 176 -5.51 0.85 9.86
N ARG A 177 -6.67 1.08 10.50
CA ARG A 177 -7.60 2.15 10.13
C ARG A 177 -6.94 3.52 10.21
N TYR A 178 -6.20 3.79 11.28
CA TYR A 178 -5.45 5.02 11.43
C TYR A 178 -4.52 5.25 10.23
N TRP A 179 -3.69 4.25 9.88
CA TRP A 179 -2.76 4.39 8.76
C TRP A 179 -3.45 4.55 7.41
N LEU A 180 -4.56 3.84 7.17
CA LEU A 180 -5.38 4.02 5.97
C LEU A 180 -5.91 5.47 5.86
N GLU A 181 -6.45 6.01 6.95
CA GLU A 181 -6.93 7.40 6.98
C GLU A 181 -5.81 8.42 6.76
N ARG A 182 -4.60 8.13 7.25
CA ARG A 182 -3.41 8.96 6.93
C ARG A 182 -3.10 8.93 5.44
N CYS A 183 -3.18 7.77 4.79
CA CYS A 183 -2.98 7.66 3.34
C CYS A 183 -4.03 8.48 2.57
N ARG A 184 -5.32 8.29 2.87
CA ARG A 184 -6.44 9.02 2.27
C ARG A 184 -6.32 10.53 2.43
N SER A 185 -5.97 10.99 3.62
CA SER A 185 -5.74 12.43 3.89
C SER A 185 -4.62 13.00 3.02
N HIS A 186 -3.53 12.25 2.80
CA HIS A 186 -2.40 12.70 2.00
C HIS A 186 -2.68 12.70 0.49
N ILE A 187 -3.67 11.95 0.00
CA ILE A 187 -4.13 12.03 -1.39
C ILE A 187 -4.63 13.45 -1.71
N TYR A 188 -5.37 14.08 -0.80
CA TYR A 188 -5.82 15.46 -0.99
C TYR A 188 -4.67 16.47 -0.94
N ARG A 189 -3.67 16.21 -0.08
CA ARG A 189 -2.48 17.05 0.02
C ARG A 189 -1.67 17.02 -1.28
N ILE A 190 -1.46 15.85 -1.89
CA ILE A 190 -0.71 15.76 -3.15
C ILE A 190 -1.47 16.36 -4.33
N ALA A 191 -2.81 16.26 -4.34
CA ALA A 191 -3.64 16.96 -5.32
C ALA A 191 -3.48 18.49 -5.20
N SER A 192 -3.43 19.02 -3.97
CA SER A 192 -3.16 20.45 -3.74
C SER A 192 -1.77 20.87 -4.22
N LEU A 193 -0.75 20.03 -4.00
CA LEU A 193 0.62 20.27 -4.49
C LEU A 193 0.66 20.37 -6.02
N ARG A 194 -0.03 19.46 -6.70
CA ARG A 194 -0.16 19.50 -8.17
C ARG A 194 -0.76 20.83 -8.64
N THR A 195 -1.90 21.25 -8.09
CA THR A 195 -2.53 22.53 -8.44
C THR A 195 -1.58 23.71 -8.20
N LYS A 196 -0.83 23.71 -7.09
CA LYS A 196 0.16 24.76 -6.81
C LYS A 196 1.29 24.79 -7.84
N SER A 197 1.81 23.62 -8.25
CA SER A 197 2.85 23.49 -9.27
C SER A 197 2.36 24.03 -10.63
N GLU A 198 1.16 23.62 -11.06
CA GLU A 198 0.53 24.10 -12.30
C GLU A 198 0.32 25.62 -12.30
N MET A 199 -0.17 26.18 -11.18
CA MET A 199 -0.33 27.63 -11.03
C MET A 199 1.00 28.38 -11.07
N LYS A 200 2.06 27.82 -10.47
CA LYS A 200 3.41 28.41 -10.51
C LYS A 200 3.95 28.43 -11.95
N SER A 201 3.88 27.30 -12.65
CA SER A 201 4.31 27.20 -14.06
C SER A 201 3.55 28.18 -14.97
N ASN A 202 2.22 28.29 -14.79
CA ASN A 202 1.41 29.24 -15.56
C ASN A 202 1.80 30.71 -15.30
N ARG A 203 2.16 31.07 -14.06
CA ARG A 203 2.66 32.42 -13.74
C ARG A 203 4.00 32.69 -14.39
N GLU A 204 4.93 31.74 -14.32
CA GLU A 204 6.26 31.87 -14.93
C GLU A 204 6.19 32.01 -16.46
N LEU A 205 5.30 31.24 -17.11
CA LEU A 205 5.03 31.38 -18.54
C LEU A 205 4.49 32.78 -18.86
N ASN A 206 3.47 33.25 -18.13
CA ASN A 206 2.92 34.58 -18.33
C ASN A 206 3.98 35.68 -18.15
N ASP A 207 4.78 35.61 -17.09
CA ASP A 207 5.86 36.58 -16.83
C ASP A 207 6.91 36.57 -17.95
N THR A 208 7.23 35.40 -18.49
CA THR A 208 8.15 35.26 -19.63
C THR A 208 7.56 35.89 -20.90
N PHE A 209 6.28 35.65 -21.18
CA PHE A 209 5.58 36.30 -22.30
C PHE A 209 5.57 37.83 -22.15
N PHE A 210 5.27 38.35 -20.96
CA PHE A 210 5.26 39.79 -20.70
C PHE A 210 6.65 40.43 -20.83
N ASN A 211 7.70 39.77 -20.32
CA ASN A 211 9.07 40.25 -20.42
C ASN A 211 9.60 40.23 -21.86
N ASN A 212 9.24 39.22 -22.64
CA ASN A 212 9.59 39.16 -24.07
C ASN A 212 8.85 40.24 -24.89
N CYS A 213 7.59 40.57 -24.56
CA CYS A 213 6.85 41.66 -25.20
C CYS A 213 7.49 43.04 -24.93
N LYS A 214 8.01 43.26 -23.71
CA LYS A 214 8.70 44.52 -23.35
C LYS A 214 9.97 44.76 -24.17
N HIS A 215 10.67 43.71 -24.58
CA HIS A 215 11.89 43.82 -25.39
C HIS A 215 11.63 43.97 -26.90
N CYS A 216 10.45 43.59 -27.40
CA CYS A 216 10.13 43.69 -28.83
C CYS A 216 9.69 45.10 -29.26
N GLY A 217 9.49 46.06 -28.35
CA GLY A 217 9.15 47.46 -28.70
C GLY A 217 7.79 47.68 -29.39
N GLU A 218 7.08 46.61 -29.79
CA GLU A 218 5.84 46.68 -30.57
C GLU A 218 4.55 46.39 -29.77
N CYS A 219 4.66 46.01 -28.50
CA CYS A 219 3.49 45.78 -27.66
C CYS A 219 3.03 47.08 -26.97
N SER A 220 2.42 48.02 -27.71
CA SER A 220 1.68 49.13 -27.11
C SER A 220 0.38 48.61 -26.48
N TRP A 221 0.43 48.24 -25.20
CA TRP A 221 -0.78 47.93 -24.44
C TRP A 221 -1.50 49.23 -24.12
N ASP A 222 -2.48 49.57 -24.95
CA ASP A 222 -3.38 50.69 -24.68
C ASP A 222 -4.27 50.32 -23.49
N ASN A 223 -4.16 51.06 -22.39
CA ASN A 223 -4.67 50.74 -21.04
C ASN A 223 -6.20 50.81 -20.90
N ARG A 224 -6.95 50.59 -21.99
CA ARG A 224 -8.40 50.75 -22.05
C ARG A 224 -9.10 49.57 -22.72
N SER A 225 -8.88 48.35 -22.27
CA SER A 225 -9.72 47.21 -22.67
C SER A 225 -9.60 46.06 -21.68
N TYR A 226 -10.44 46.07 -20.65
CA TYR A 226 -10.73 44.87 -19.84
C TYR A 226 -11.61 43.91 -20.65
N PHE A 227 -11.09 43.29 -21.70
CA PHE A 227 -11.76 42.17 -22.36
C PHE A 227 -10.71 41.21 -22.91
N TRP A 228 -10.67 40.01 -22.32
CA TRP A 228 -9.82 38.91 -22.76
C TRP A 228 -10.37 38.31 -24.06
N TYR A 229 -9.75 38.65 -25.19
CA TYR A 229 -9.81 37.85 -26.42
C TYR A 229 -8.39 37.77 -27.01
N PRO A 230 -7.87 36.57 -27.32
CA PRO A 230 -6.52 36.44 -27.87
C PRO A 230 -6.55 36.81 -29.36
N SER A 231 -6.11 38.03 -29.67
CA SER A 231 -5.71 38.41 -31.03
C SER A 231 -4.24 38.02 -31.26
N ILE A 232 -3.92 36.73 -31.19
CA ILE A 232 -2.60 36.21 -31.57
C ILE A 232 -2.62 35.94 -33.08
N ILE A 233 -2.57 37.01 -33.88
CA ILE A 233 -2.16 36.93 -35.28
C ILE A 233 -1.48 38.25 -35.62
N LYS A 234 -0.16 38.34 -35.39
CA LYS A 234 0.70 39.29 -36.13
C LYS A 234 2.22 39.11 -35.98
N CYS A 235 2.74 38.25 -35.10
CA CYS A 235 4.19 38.04 -34.97
C CYS A 235 4.73 36.78 -35.70
N LEU A 236 4.13 36.34 -36.80
CA LEU A 236 4.58 35.16 -37.57
C LEU A 236 4.84 35.42 -39.07
N PHE A 237 5.09 36.67 -39.46
CA PHE A 237 5.65 37.00 -40.76
C PHE A 237 6.66 38.14 -40.64
#